data_AF-R7A3L7-F1
#
_entry.id   AF-R7A3L7-F1
#
_cell.length_a   1.000
_cell.length_b   1.000
_cell.length_c   1.000
_cell.angle_alpha   90.00
_cell.angle_beta   90.00
_cell.angle_gamma   90.00
#
_symmetry.space_group_name_H-M   'P 1'
#
loop_
_entity.id
_entity.type
_entity.pdbx_description
1 polymer ?
#
loop_
_entity_poly.entity_id
_entity_poly.type
_entity_poly.pdbx_seq_one_letter_code
_entity_poly.pdbx_strand_id
1 'polypeptide(L)'
;MNINVISPLISFFYSDTETEQELIGYQEVDGVQQPVYEESPKLDYSHTVSLNELQQAVQAIADSSIMGYPERVWVKGEWNGHSYGFPLLQPAGTQDMPEVILDPYVFPDYKVGDTITYAGITCRVSAISDMKTSNITTEDIRAIPEDVRCYWVEFNYADFPTTAQAEQMQNLLKEQFPGYRELFMPETLDPLTAQFQFTTLAMTVLMLLAVLLNLCYAQMYQFRLRQHTFSVYRMCGARQSDVLGICLFESLLIAALCYVGTALAFHFCLRHTIAEWYEGADSLYTLRFYVLLGLAYLGFLLFMLMLPLFRFLRREVMTSEREATL
;
A
#
# COMPACT_ATOMS: atom_id res chain seq x y z
N MET A 1 -10.71 14.77 3.26
CA MET A 1 -9.36 14.65 2.66
C MET A 1 -9.14 13.17 2.40
N ASN A 2 -9.68 12.70 1.27
CA ASN A 2 -9.58 11.30 0.85
C ASN A 2 -8.20 11.12 0.23
N ILE A 3 -7.33 10.44 0.97
CA ILE A 3 -6.16 9.82 0.36
C ILE A 3 -6.76 8.79 -0.59
N ASN A 4 -6.58 8.99 -1.90
CA ASN A 4 -6.64 7.91 -2.88
C ASN A 4 -5.56 6.91 -2.43
N VAL A 5 -5.95 6.00 -1.53
CA VAL A 5 -5.21 4.77 -1.32
C VAL A 5 -5.32 4.09 -2.68
N ILE A 6 -4.22 4.08 -3.41
CA ILE A 6 -4.11 3.33 -4.66
C ILE A 6 -4.36 1.88 -4.24
N SER A 7 -5.58 1.38 -4.47
CA SER A 7 -5.90 -0.02 -4.27
C SER A 7 -5.15 -0.84 -5.32
N PRO A 8 -4.67 -2.05 -5.00
CA PRO A 8 -4.00 -2.90 -5.97
C PRO A 8 -5.05 -3.47 -6.94
N LEU A 9 -5.28 -2.70 -7.99
CA LEU A 9 -6.37 -2.85 -8.93
C LEU A 9 -5.84 -3.42 -10.25
N ILE A 10 -6.39 -4.56 -10.66
CA ILE A 10 -6.11 -5.18 -11.96
C ILE A 10 -7.35 -5.05 -12.82
N SER A 11 -7.26 -4.47 -14.01
CA SER A 11 -8.43 -4.36 -14.89
C SER A 11 -8.11 -4.56 -16.36
N PHE A 12 -9.11 -4.95 -17.15
CA PHE A 12 -8.96 -5.12 -18.60
C PHE A 12 -10.22 -4.74 -19.37
N PHE A 13 -10.05 -4.44 -20.66
CA PHE A 13 -11.10 -3.94 -21.55
C PHE A 13 -11.29 -4.82 -22.80
N TYR A 14 -12.54 -4.91 -23.30
CA TYR A 14 -12.90 -5.64 -24.53
C TYR A 14 -13.39 -4.77 -25.69
N SER A 15 -13.66 -3.48 -25.48
CA SER A 15 -14.27 -2.61 -26.49
C SER A 15 -13.23 -1.75 -27.21
N ASP A 16 -13.45 -1.48 -28.50
CA ASP A 16 -12.76 -0.39 -29.23
C ASP A 16 -13.53 0.91 -29.12
N THR A 17 -12.85 2.05 -29.19
CA THR A 17 -13.48 3.31 -29.57
C THR A 17 -13.44 3.45 -31.09
N GLU A 18 -14.56 3.17 -31.75
CA GLU A 18 -14.83 3.64 -33.11
C GLU A 18 -15.30 5.10 -33.08
N THR A 19 -15.12 5.85 -34.15
CA THR A 19 -15.69 7.19 -34.30
C THR A 19 -16.89 7.12 -35.24
N GLU A 20 -18.08 7.41 -34.74
CA GLU A 20 -19.27 7.57 -35.58
C GLU A 20 -19.42 9.06 -35.93
N GLN A 21 -19.58 9.33 -37.23
CA GLN A 21 -19.82 10.68 -37.74
C GLN A 21 -21.33 10.91 -37.79
N GLU A 22 -21.86 11.68 -36.84
CA GLU A 22 -23.27 12.06 -36.82
C GLU A 22 -23.45 13.40 -37.56
N LEU A 23 -24.37 13.45 -38.53
CA LEU A 23 -24.66 14.68 -39.27
C LEU A 23 -25.42 15.66 -38.35
N ILE A 24 -24.72 16.67 -37.85
CA ILE A 24 -25.29 17.67 -36.95
C ILE A 24 -25.89 18.89 -37.67
N GLY A 25 -25.61 19.05 -38.97
CA GLY A 25 -26.22 20.11 -39.76
C GLY A 25 -25.49 20.37 -41.07
N TYR A 26 -25.80 21.51 -41.69
CA TYR A 26 -25.15 21.97 -42.91
C TYR A 26 -24.59 23.38 -42.68
N GLN A 27 -23.34 23.60 -43.08
CA GLN A 27 -22.69 24.90 -43.08
C GLN A 27 -22.50 25.39 -44.51
N GLU A 28 -22.83 26.65 -44.76
CA GLU A 28 -22.66 27.26 -46.09
C GLU A 28 -21.25 27.85 -46.20
N VAL A 29 -20.46 27.31 -47.12
CA VAL A 29 -19.10 27.79 -47.43
C VAL A 29 -19.04 28.09 -48.92
N ASP A 30 -18.72 29.34 -49.28
CA ASP A 30 -18.66 29.83 -50.66
C ASP A 30 -19.93 29.57 -51.51
N GLY A 31 -21.11 29.67 -50.87
CA GLY A 31 -22.42 29.49 -51.53
C GLY A 31 -22.80 28.04 -51.81
N VAL A 32 -22.07 27.07 -51.23
CA VAL A 32 -22.39 25.65 -51.30
C VAL A 32 -22.64 25.12 -49.89
N GLN A 33 -23.78 24.46 -49.67
CA GLN A 33 -24.06 23.80 -48.39
C GLN A 33 -23.21 22.54 -48.25
N GLN A 34 -22.39 22.49 -47.21
CA GLN A 34 -21.58 21.33 -46.86
C GLN A 34 -22.11 20.69 -45.56
N PRO A 35 -22.28 19.36 -45.52
CA PRO A 35 -22.66 18.65 -44.29
C PRO A 35 -21.56 18.77 -43.24
N VAL A 36 -21.96 19.09 -42.00
CA VAL A 36 -21.08 19.13 -40.82
C VAL A 36 -21.36 17.90 -39.98
N TYR A 37 -20.32 17.14 -39.69
CA TYR A 37 -20.39 15.95 -38.85
C TYR A 37 -19.76 16.22 -37.49
N GLU A 38 -20.35 15.69 -36.44
CA GLU A 38 -19.74 15.58 -35.12
C GLU A 38 -19.19 14.17 -34.95
N GLU A 39 -17.91 14.06 -34.60
CA GLU A 39 -17.28 12.78 -34.32
C GLU A 39 -17.53 12.41 -32.87
N SER A 40 -18.35 11.37 -32.65
CA SER A 40 -18.60 10.83 -31.33
C SER A 40 -17.89 9.48 -31.16
N PRO A 41 -17.18 9.24 -30.04
CA PRO A 41 -16.62 7.93 -29.76
C PRO A 41 -17.77 6.94 -29.50
N LYS A 42 -17.89 5.96 -30.38
CA LYS A 42 -18.77 4.80 -30.26
C LYS A 42 -17.95 3.61 -29.80
N LEU A 43 -18.38 2.95 -28.74
CA LEU A 43 -17.70 1.74 -28.27
C LEU A 43 -18.13 0.56 -29.16
N ASP A 44 -17.19 -0.09 -29.84
CA ASP A 44 -17.44 -1.37 -30.53
C ASP A 44 -17.44 -2.50 -29.49
N TYR A 45 -18.57 -3.18 -29.43
CA TYR A 45 -18.83 -4.27 -28.50
C TYR A 45 -18.77 -5.66 -29.17
N SER A 46 -18.27 -5.75 -30.40
CA SER A 46 -18.16 -6.99 -31.20
C SER A 46 -17.43 -8.13 -30.48
N HIS A 47 -16.57 -7.81 -29.51
CA HIS A 47 -15.79 -8.76 -28.71
C HIS A 47 -16.25 -8.93 -27.26
N THR A 48 -17.41 -8.37 -26.89
CA THR A 48 -17.94 -8.50 -25.53
C THR A 48 -18.41 -9.93 -25.22
N VAL A 49 -18.25 -10.31 -23.95
CA VAL A 49 -18.60 -11.64 -23.43
C VAL A 49 -19.95 -11.57 -22.72
N SER A 50 -20.75 -12.64 -22.79
CA SER A 50 -22.02 -12.70 -22.06
C SER A 50 -21.80 -12.72 -20.54
N LEU A 51 -22.81 -12.31 -19.76
CA LEU A 51 -22.71 -12.27 -18.29
C LEU A 51 -22.36 -13.63 -17.68
N ASN A 52 -22.93 -14.72 -18.22
CA ASN A 52 -22.70 -16.08 -17.72
C ASN A 52 -21.28 -16.57 -18.02
N GLU A 53 -20.79 -16.35 -19.24
CA GLU A 53 -19.41 -16.70 -19.62
C GLU A 53 -18.41 -15.90 -18.80
N LEU A 54 -18.71 -14.62 -18.57
CA LEU A 54 -17.89 -13.76 -17.72
C LEU A 54 -17.81 -14.28 -16.29
N GLN A 55 -18.95 -14.65 -15.68
CA GLN A 55 -18.98 -15.23 -14.34
C GLN A 55 -18.10 -16.48 -14.22
N GLN A 56 -18.17 -17.39 -15.20
CA GLN A 56 -17.37 -18.61 -15.20
C GLN A 56 -15.87 -18.32 -15.28
N ALA A 57 -15.47 -17.43 -16.19
CA ALA A 57 -14.07 -17.05 -16.37
C ALA A 57 -13.52 -16.30 -15.14
N VAL A 58 -14.29 -15.36 -14.59
CA VAL A 58 -13.92 -14.63 -13.37
C VAL A 58 -13.81 -15.58 -12.17
N GLN A 59 -14.73 -16.53 -12.03
CA GLN A 59 -14.68 -17.52 -10.96
C GLN A 59 -13.43 -18.41 -11.08
N ALA A 60 -13.09 -18.86 -12.30
CA ALA A 60 -11.86 -19.61 -12.55
C ALA A 60 -10.62 -18.81 -12.16
N ILE A 61 -10.59 -17.49 -12.43
CA ILE A 61 -9.50 -16.61 -12.00
C ILE A 61 -9.43 -16.50 -10.48
N ALA A 62 -10.56 -16.26 -9.83
CA ALA A 62 -10.63 -16.11 -8.38
C ALA A 62 -10.15 -17.38 -7.65
N ASP A 63 -10.49 -18.57 -8.16
CA ASP A 63 -10.11 -19.85 -7.57
C ASP A 63 -8.65 -20.23 -7.83
N SER A 64 -8.07 -19.74 -8.92
CA SER A 64 -6.68 -20.04 -9.33
C SER A 64 -5.67 -18.95 -8.96
N SER A 65 -6.14 -17.82 -8.43
CA SER A 65 -5.31 -16.67 -8.09
C SER A 65 -4.35 -16.97 -6.94
N ILE A 66 -3.05 -16.78 -7.21
CA ILE A 66 -2.00 -16.85 -6.18
C ILE A 66 -2.02 -15.65 -5.22
N MET A 67 -2.72 -14.57 -5.58
CA MET A 67 -2.92 -13.41 -4.70
C MET A 67 -4.03 -13.64 -3.66
N GLY A 68 -4.63 -14.83 -3.66
CA GLY A 68 -5.81 -15.14 -2.86
C GLY A 68 -7.10 -14.74 -3.56
N TYR A 69 -8.22 -14.85 -2.85
CA TYR A 69 -9.53 -14.49 -3.39
C TYR A 69 -9.67 -12.96 -3.45
N PRO A 70 -10.13 -12.37 -4.57
CA PRO A 70 -10.31 -10.92 -4.68
C PRO A 70 -11.37 -10.43 -3.68
N GLU A 71 -11.13 -9.28 -3.05
CA GLU A 71 -12.11 -8.66 -2.14
C GLU A 71 -13.35 -8.19 -2.89
N ARG A 72 -13.16 -7.74 -4.14
CA ARG A 72 -14.24 -7.33 -5.03
C ARG A 72 -13.85 -7.57 -6.47
N VAL A 73 -14.80 -8.06 -7.26
CA VAL A 73 -14.72 -8.01 -8.73
C VAL A 73 -15.83 -7.11 -9.23
N TRP A 74 -15.44 -5.98 -9.84
CA TRP A 74 -16.35 -4.98 -10.38
C TRP A 74 -16.39 -5.09 -11.90
N VAL A 75 -17.57 -4.94 -12.49
CA VAL A 75 -17.80 -5.05 -13.92
C VAL A 75 -18.51 -3.79 -14.41
N LYS A 76 -18.11 -3.31 -15.59
CA LYS A 76 -18.95 -2.42 -16.39
C LYS A 76 -19.41 -3.10 -17.67
N GLY A 77 -20.67 -2.86 -17.99
CA GLY A 77 -21.28 -3.28 -19.23
C GLY A 77 -22.18 -2.21 -19.82
N GLU A 78 -22.61 -2.42 -21.05
CA GLU A 78 -23.62 -1.59 -21.70
C GLU A 78 -24.85 -2.42 -22.04
N TRP A 79 -26.01 -1.83 -21.82
CA TRP A 79 -27.27 -2.34 -22.34
C TRP A 79 -28.18 -1.18 -22.77
N ASN A 80 -28.68 -1.24 -24.01
CA ASN A 80 -29.58 -0.26 -24.61
C ASN A 80 -29.08 1.21 -24.50
N GLY A 81 -27.79 1.45 -24.75
CA GLY A 81 -27.19 2.79 -24.69
C GLY A 81 -26.96 3.34 -23.28
N HIS A 82 -27.18 2.51 -22.25
CA HIS A 82 -26.89 2.86 -20.86
C HIS A 82 -25.76 1.99 -20.31
N SER A 83 -24.82 2.62 -19.64
CA SER A 83 -23.75 1.92 -18.93
C SER A 83 -24.20 1.44 -17.55
N TYR A 84 -23.82 0.21 -17.21
CA TYR A 84 -24.12 -0.48 -15.97
C TYR A 84 -22.82 -0.77 -15.20
N GLY A 85 -22.83 -0.56 -13.89
CA GLY A 85 -21.72 -0.93 -12.99
C GLY A 85 -22.22 -1.82 -11.86
N PHE A 86 -21.60 -2.99 -11.66
CA PHE A 86 -22.04 -3.97 -10.67
C PHE A 86 -20.94 -4.94 -10.21
N PRO A 87 -21.08 -5.56 -9.01
CA PRO A 87 -20.17 -6.60 -8.55
C PRO A 87 -20.55 -7.97 -9.15
N LEU A 88 -19.55 -8.76 -9.56
CA LEU A 88 -19.79 -10.08 -10.19
C LEU A 88 -19.72 -11.27 -9.22
N LEU A 89 -18.94 -11.16 -8.14
CA LEU A 89 -18.69 -12.25 -7.18
C LEU A 89 -19.35 -12.05 -5.80
N GLN A 90 -20.24 -11.06 -5.65
CA GLN A 90 -20.94 -10.87 -4.39
C GLN A 90 -22.23 -11.72 -4.33
N PRO A 91 -22.59 -12.25 -3.15
CA PRO A 91 -23.85 -12.96 -2.99
C PRO A 91 -25.01 -12.02 -3.32
N ALA A 92 -26.01 -12.53 -4.04
CA ALA A 92 -27.22 -11.78 -4.37
C ALA A 92 -27.83 -11.17 -3.10
N GLY A 93 -28.31 -9.93 -3.20
CA GLY A 93 -28.92 -9.22 -2.08
C GLY A 93 -30.07 -10.04 -1.48
N THR A 94 -30.23 -9.99 -0.16
CA THR A 94 -31.34 -10.66 0.55
C THR A 94 -32.65 -9.87 0.49
N GLN A 95 -32.65 -8.70 -0.14
CA GLN A 95 -33.83 -7.86 -0.29
C GLN A 95 -34.80 -8.42 -1.34
N ASP A 96 -36.09 -8.22 -1.12
CA ASP A 96 -37.16 -8.67 -2.02
C ASP A 96 -37.13 -7.97 -3.39
N MET A 97 -36.59 -6.75 -3.44
CA MET A 97 -36.46 -5.95 -4.67
C MET A 97 -35.05 -5.37 -4.74
N PRO A 98 -34.35 -5.50 -5.89
CA PRO A 98 -33.00 -4.98 -6.03
C PRO A 98 -33.00 -3.45 -6.06
N GLU A 99 -31.90 -2.86 -5.59
CA GLU A 99 -31.71 -1.42 -5.50
C GLU A 99 -30.69 -0.92 -6.53
N VAL A 100 -30.95 0.27 -7.08
CA VAL A 100 -30.09 0.91 -8.07
C VAL A 100 -29.79 2.36 -7.69
N ILE A 101 -28.61 2.79 -8.10
CA ILE A 101 -28.13 4.17 -8.03
C ILE A 101 -28.12 4.71 -9.46
N LEU A 102 -28.79 5.84 -9.67
CA LEU A 102 -28.93 6.44 -11.00
C LEU A 102 -28.07 7.69 -11.15
N ASP A 103 -27.57 7.89 -12.36
CA ASP A 103 -26.93 9.13 -12.80
C ASP A 103 -28.01 10.22 -13.06
N PRO A 104 -27.95 11.38 -12.37
CA PRO A 104 -28.92 12.45 -12.52
C PRO A 104 -28.94 13.08 -13.93
N TYR A 105 -27.87 12.99 -14.70
CA TYR A 105 -27.82 13.57 -16.05
C TYR A 105 -28.61 12.74 -17.06
N VAL A 106 -28.62 11.41 -16.89
CA VAL A 106 -29.35 10.49 -17.75
C VAL A 106 -30.78 10.28 -17.26
N PHE A 107 -31.00 10.32 -15.96
CA PHE A 107 -32.30 10.08 -15.32
C PHE A 107 -32.76 11.29 -14.47
N PRO A 108 -32.99 12.47 -15.07
CA PRO A 108 -33.27 13.71 -14.32
C PRO A 108 -34.61 13.71 -13.58
N ASP A 109 -35.57 12.90 -14.03
CA ASP A 109 -36.93 12.89 -13.50
C ASP A 109 -37.13 11.96 -12.29
N TYR A 110 -36.15 11.10 -11.99
CA TYR A 110 -36.24 10.12 -10.91
C TYR A 110 -35.83 10.72 -9.57
N LYS A 111 -36.40 10.18 -8.48
CA LYS A 111 -36.07 10.51 -7.09
C LYS A 111 -35.78 9.25 -6.28
N VAL A 112 -35.07 9.43 -5.17
CA VAL A 112 -34.84 8.34 -4.21
C VAL A 112 -36.18 7.81 -3.70
N GLY A 113 -36.35 6.49 -3.73
CA GLY A 113 -37.57 5.79 -3.38
C GLY A 113 -38.48 5.44 -4.57
N ASP A 114 -38.24 6.04 -5.75
CA ASP A 114 -38.98 5.71 -6.96
C ASP A 114 -38.64 4.29 -7.45
N THR A 115 -39.48 3.76 -8.33
CA THR A 115 -39.24 2.47 -9.00
C THR A 115 -38.93 2.68 -10.46
N ILE A 116 -37.90 2.01 -10.96
CA ILE A 116 -37.54 1.97 -12.37
C ILE A 116 -37.68 0.55 -12.89
N THR A 117 -38.18 0.40 -14.12
CA THR A 117 -38.31 -0.90 -14.78
C THR A 117 -37.59 -0.89 -16.12
N TYR A 118 -36.65 -1.82 -16.30
CA TYR A 118 -35.89 -2.02 -17.54
C TYR A 118 -35.59 -3.51 -17.72
N ALA A 119 -35.55 -3.99 -18.97
CA ALA A 119 -35.33 -5.41 -19.29
C ALA A 119 -36.26 -6.39 -18.54
N GLY A 120 -37.48 -5.96 -18.16
CA GLY A 120 -38.41 -6.75 -17.35
C GLY A 120 -38.08 -6.83 -15.86
N ILE A 121 -37.00 -6.17 -15.42
CA ILE A 121 -36.54 -6.09 -14.03
C ILE A 121 -37.09 -4.81 -13.41
N THR A 122 -37.65 -4.90 -12.21
CA THR A 122 -38.12 -3.73 -11.44
C THR A 122 -37.21 -3.51 -10.25
N CYS A 123 -36.61 -2.32 -10.20
CA CYS A 123 -35.64 -1.91 -9.19
C CYS A 123 -36.14 -0.68 -8.43
N ARG A 124 -35.69 -0.53 -7.17
CA ARG A 124 -35.91 0.68 -6.38
C ARG A 124 -34.71 1.62 -6.49
N VAL A 125 -34.95 2.91 -6.68
CA VAL A 125 -33.90 3.93 -6.68
C VAL A 125 -33.46 4.19 -5.24
N SER A 126 -32.27 3.73 -4.86
CA SER A 126 -31.71 3.94 -3.52
C SER A 126 -30.93 5.24 -3.40
N ALA A 127 -30.31 5.70 -4.49
CA ALA A 127 -29.59 6.96 -4.54
C ALA A 127 -29.54 7.56 -5.95
N ILE A 128 -29.25 8.85 -6.01
CA ILE A 128 -28.94 9.59 -7.24
C ILE A 128 -27.56 10.21 -7.05
N SER A 129 -26.64 9.97 -7.97
CA SER A 129 -25.25 10.39 -7.82
C SER A 129 -24.60 10.70 -9.17
N ASP A 130 -24.04 11.90 -9.27
CA ASP A 130 -23.19 12.37 -10.37
C ASP A 130 -21.72 11.92 -10.24
N MET A 131 -21.36 11.29 -9.11
CA MET A 131 -20.01 10.79 -8.84
C MET A 131 -19.76 9.37 -9.38
N LYS A 132 -20.73 8.79 -10.11
CA LYS A 132 -20.62 7.43 -10.64
C LYS A 132 -20.10 7.42 -12.06
N THR A 133 -19.37 6.37 -12.39
CA THR A 133 -18.76 6.16 -13.71
C THR A 133 -19.65 5.32 -14.64
N SER A 134 -20.92 5.14 -14.27
CA SER A 134 -21.93 4.38 -14.99
C SER A 134 -23.30 5.00 -14.78
N ASN A 135 -24.18 4.92 -15.77
CA ASN A 135 -25.52 5.52 -15.70
C ASN A 135 -26.42 4.82 -14.68
N ILE A 136 -26.26 3.50 -14.55
CA ILE A 136 -26.95 2.67 -13.56
C ILE A 136 -25.90 1.88 -12.78
N THR A 137 -25.89 2.03 -11.46
CA THR A 137 -24.99 1.28 -10.57
C THR A 137 -25.80 0.46 -9.57
N THR A 138 -25.43 -0.79 -9.33
CA THR A 138 -26.11 -1.65 -8.34
C THR A 138 -25.11 -2.54 -7.62
N GLU A 139 -25.44 -2.94 -6.40
CA GLU A 139 -24.72 -3.99 -5.66
C GLU A 139 -25.41 -5.37 -5.81
N ASP A 140 -26.54 -5.44 -6.52
CA ASP A 140 -27.30 -6.67 -6.72
C ASP A 140 -27.31 -7.06 -8.20
N ILE A 141 -26.68 -8.18 -8.52
CA ILE A 141 -26.59 -8.67 -9.90
C ILE A 141 -27.97 -8.97 -10.53
N ARG A 142 -29.01 -9.18 -9.71
CA ARG A 142 -30.39 -9.36 -10.21
C ARG A 142 -30.97 -8.10 -10.86
N ALA A 143 -30.37 -6.93 -10.61
CA ALA A 143 -30.70 -5.68 -11.29
C ALA A 143 -30.04 -5.55 -12.67
N ILE A 144 -29.31 -6.55 -13.15
CA ILE A 144 -28.57 -6.50 -14.42
C ILE A 144 -29.28 -7.31 -15.50
N PRO A 145 -29.51 -6.75 -16.71
CA PRO A 145 -30.05 -7.50 -17.84
C PRO A 145 -29.16 -8.69 -18.22
N GLU A 146 -29.75 -9.82 -18.61
CA GLU A 146 -28.99 -11.03 -18.99
C GLU A 146 -28.13 -10.81 -20.25
N ASP A 147 -28.59 -9.95 -21.16
CA ASP A 147 -27.94 -9.61 -22.43
C ASP A 147 -27.03 -8.37 -22.33
N VAL A 148 -26.63 -7.97 -21.11
CA VAL A 148 -25.65 -6.90 -20.91
C VAL A 148 -24.32 -7.27 -21.57
N ARG A 149 -23.75 -6.32 -22.32
CA ARG A 149 -22.46 -6.48 -22.98
C ARG A 149 -21.36 -5.98 -22.05
N CYS A 150 -20.65 -6.90 -21.42
CA CYS A 150 -19.59 -6.56 -20.47
C CYS A 150 -18.30 -6.19 -21.22
N TYR A 151 -17.75 -5.02 -20.92
CA TYR A 151 -16.58 -4.48 -21.62
C TYR A 151 -15.41 -4.13 -20.70
N TRP A 152 -15.62 -4.08 -19.38
CA TRP A 152 -14.56 -3.81 -18.40
C TRP A 152 -14.74 -4.66 -17.15
N VAL A 153 -13.65 -5.25 -16.69
CA VAL A 153 -13.62 -6.04 -15.45
C VAL A 153 -12.45 -5.57 -14.61
N GLU A 154 -12.69 -5.45 -13.31
CA GLU A 154 -11.75 -4.96 -12.32
C GLU A 154 -11.69 -5.92 -11.13
N PHE A 155 -10.49 -6.38 -10.80
CA PHE A 155 -10.19 -7.23 -9.64
C PHE A 155 -9.48 -6.38 -8.59
N ASN A 156 -10.07 -6.32 -7.40
CA ASN A 156 -9.51 -5.64 -6.25
C ASN A 156 -8.98 -6.68 -5.25
N TYR A 157 -7.68 -6.60 -4.96
CA TYR A 157 -7.01 -7.43 -3.98
C TYR A 157 -6.67 -6.64 -2.71
N ALA A 158 -6.31 -7.34 -1.64
CA ALA A 158 -5.89 -6.71 -0.39
C ALA A 158 -4.47 -6.10 -0.49
N ASP A 159 -3.57 -6.77 -1.23
CA ASP A 159 -2.14 -6.45 -1.30
C ASP A 159 -1.67 -6.22 -2.75
N PHE A 160 -0.61 -5.40 -2.90
CA PHE A 160 0.04 -5.20 -4.20
C PHE A 160 0.77 -6.47 -4.67
N PRO A 161 0.66 -6.83 -5.96
CA PRO A 161 1.37 -7.99 -6.49
C PRO A 161 2.88 -7.76 -6.51
N THR A 162 3.63 -8.82 -6.20
CA THR A 162 5.04 -8.93 -6.60
C THR A 162 5.17 -9.13 -8.10
N THR A 163 6.35 -8.90 -8.68
CA THR A 163 6.61 -9.08 -10.12
C THR A 163 6.21 -10.48 -10.61
N ALA A 164 6.57 -11.53 -9.85
CA ALA A 164 6.22 -12.90 -10.21
C ALA A 164 4.70 -13.17 -10.17
N GLN A 165 4.00 -12.58 -9.20
CA GLN A 165 2.54 -12.70 -9.11
C GLN A 165 1.84 -11.94 -10.24
N ALA A 166 2.35 -10.76 -10.62
CA ALA A 166 1.83 -9.99 -11.75
C ALA A 166 1.99 -10.72 -13.08
N GLU A 167 3.16 -11.34 -13.33
CA GLU A 167 3.41 -12.16 -14.53
C GLU A 167 2.47 -13.37 -14.59
N GLN A 168 2.29 -14.07 -13.46
CA GLN A 168 1.36 -15.20 -13.40
C GLN A 168 -0.09 -14.77 -13.62
N MET A 169 -0.52 -13.68 -12.98
CA MET A 169 -1.87 -13.13 -13.16
C MET A 169 -2.08 -12.69 -14.61
N GLN A 170 -1.07 -12.11 -15.26
CA GLN A 170 -1.15 -11.77 -16.68
C GLN A 170 -1.36 -13.01 -17.55
N ASN A 171 -0.66 -14.11 -17.27
CA ASN A 171 -0.83 -15.35 -18.04
C ASN A 171 -2.20 -15.98 -17.82
N LEU A 172 -2.68 -15.97 -16.57
CA LEU A 172 -4.01 -16.44 -16.21
C LEU A 172 -5.12 -15.64 -16.92
N LEU A 173 -4.98 -14.31 -16.94
CA LEU A 173 -5.91 -13.42 -17.64
C LEU A 173 -5.89 -13.66 -19.15
N LYS A 174 -4.71 -13.88 -19.76
CA LYS A 174 -4.60 -14.25 -21.18
C LYS A 174 -5.28 -15.57 -21.52
N GLU A 175 -5.18 -16.54 -20.62
CA GLU A 175 -5.78 -17.85 -20.81
C GLU A 175 -7.31 -17.78 -20.73
N GLN A 176 -7.84 -17.12 -19.70
CA GLN A 176 -9.28 -17.03 -19.47
C GLN A 176 -9.96 -16.01 -20.39
N PHE A 177 -9.22 -14.99 -20.84
CA PHE A 177 -9.73 -13.91 -21.67
C PHE A 177 -8.82 -13.63 -22.87
N PRO A 178 -8.75 -14.53 -23.86
CA PRO A 178 -7.83 -14.38 -25.00
C PRO A 178 -8.12 -13.15 -25.89
N GLY A 179 -9.29 -12.54 -25.76
CA GLY A 179 -9.76 -11.40 -26.56
C GLY A 179 -9.73 -10.03 -25.89
N TYR A 180 -9.14 -9.89 -24.69
CA TYR A 180 -9.01 -8.55 -24.09
C TYR A 180 -8.02 -7.70 -24.90
N ARG A 181 -8.28 -6.39 -25.01
CA ARG A 181 -7.44 -5.45 -25.78
C ARG A 181 -6.45 -4.70 -24.92
N GLU A 182 -6.92 -4.20 -23.78
CA GLU A 182 -6.11 -3.47 -22.82
C GLU A 182 -6.09 -4.19 -21.48
N LEU A 183 -4.93 -4.22 -20.85
CA LEU A 183 -4.73 -4.78 -19.52
C LEU A 183 -3.94 -3.78 -18.68
N PHE A 184 -4.54 -3.37 -17.58
CA PHE A 184 -3.97 -2.51 -16.57
C PHE A 184 -3.59 -3.37 -15.36
N MET A 185 -2.29 -3.50 -15.14
CA MET A 185 -1.74 -4.08 -13.91
C MET A 185 -1.31 -2.94 -12.98
N PRO A 186 -1.49 -3.09 -11.65
CA PRO A 186 -0.97 -2.12 -10.70
C PRO A 186 0.56 -2.12 -10.77
N GLU A 187 1.18 -0.99 -10.42
CA GLU A 187 2.64 -0.89 -10.37
C GLU A 187 3.21 -1.99 -9.45
N THR A 188 3.98 -2.90 -10.03
CA THR A 188 4.76 -3.87 -9.25
C THR A 188 5.85 -3.11 -8.50
N LEU A 189 6.23 -3.55 -7.30
CA LEU A 189 7.47 -3.08 -6.67
C LEU A 189 8.63 -3.31 -7.65
N ASP A 190 9.09 -2.24 -8.30
CA ASP A 190 10.19 -2.30 -9.26
C ASP A 190 11.41 -2.96 -8.57
N PRO A 191 11.99 -4.03 -9.15
CA PRO A 191 13.19 -4.65 -8.60
C PRO A 191 14.32 -3.66 -8.36
N LEU A 192 14.39 -2.58 -9.15
CA LEU A 192 15.34 -1.50 -8.95
C LEU A 192 15.06 -0.74 -7.64
N THR A 193 13.80 -0.42 -7.37
CA THR A 193 13.36 0.23 -6.11
C THR A 193 13.58 -0.67 -4.91
N ALA A 194 13.31 -1.97 -5.03
CA ALA A 194 13.61 -2.94 -3.96
C ALA A 194 15.12 -3.05 -3.69
N GLN A 195 15.96 -3.03 -4.72
CA GLN A 195 17.42 -3.04 -4.59
C GLN A 195 17.95 -1.74 -3.98
N PHE A 196 17.40 -0.59 -4.36
CA PHE A 196 17.71 0.69 -3.72
C PHE A 196 17.33 0.70 -2.24
N GLN A 197 16.13 0.22 -1.89
CA GLN A 197 15.70 0.12 -0.49
C GLN A 197 16.61 -0.82 0.32
N PHE A 198 16.97 -1.98 -0.23
CA PHE A 198 17.86 -2.93 0.44
C PHE A 198 19.27 -2.35 0.66
N THR A 199 19.82 -1.66 -0.34
CA THR A 199 21.14 -1.03 -0.23
C THR A 199 21.13 0.15 0.75
N THR A 200 20.08 0.98 0.75
CA THR A 200 19.89 2.06 1.73
C THR A 200 19.76 1.51 3.16
N LEU A 201 18.99 0.43 3.35
CA LEU A 201 18.84 -0.22 4.65
C LEU A 201 20.18 -0.80 5.12
N ALA A 202 20.91 -1.49 4.25
CA ALA A 202 22.23 -2.04 4.57
C ALA A 202 23.23 -0.94 4.98
N MET A 203 23.27 0.17 4.25
CA MET A 203 24.14 1.31 4.58
C MET A 203 23.75 1.96 5.92
N THR A 204 22.45 2.08 6.20
CA THR A 204 21.95 2.61 7.47
C THR A 204 22.37 1.74 8.65
N VAL A 205 22.27 0.42 8.51
CA VAL A 205 22.70 -0.55 9.52
C VAL A 205 24.22 -0.47 9.73
N LEU A 206 25.02 -0.35 8.66
CA LEU A 206 26.47 -0.20 8.76
C LEU A 206 26.87 1.11 9.47
N MET A 207 26.21 2.22 9.17
CA MET A 207 26.43 3.49 9.86
C MET A 207 26.07 3.40 11.34
N LEU A 208 24.94 2.76 11.67
CA LEU A 208 24.52 2.54 13.05
C LEU A 208 25.56 1.72 13.82
N LEU A 209 26.06 0.63 13.22
CA LEU A 209 27.11 -0.20 13.81
C LEU A 209 28.41 0.59 14.03
N ALA A 210 28.81 1.42 13.08
CA ALA A 210 30.01 2.26 13.23
C ALA A 210 29.89 3.25 14.40
N VAL A 211 28.72 3.89 14.56
CA VAL A 211 28.42 4.78 15.67
C VAL A 211 28.44 4.03 17.01
N LEU A 212 27.79 2.87 17.07
CA LEU A 212 27.77 2.03 18.28
C LEU A 212 29.16 1.55 18.68
N LEU A 213 29.99 1.13 17.72
CA LEU A 213 31.37 0.75 17.98
C LEU A 213 32.18 1.91 18.56
N ASN A 214 32.07 3.11 17.97
CA ASN A 214 32.74 4.30 18.50
C ASN A 214 32.30 4.65 19.92
N LEU A 215 31.00 4.56 20.20
CA LEU A 215 30.47 4.82 21.53
C LEU A 215 30.98 3.78 22.54
N CYS A 216 30.98 2.49 22.17
CA CYS A 216 31.57 1.42 22.99
C CYS A 216 33.05 1.70 23.29
N TYR A 217 33.84 2.11 22.30
CA TYR A 217 35.25 2.45 22.51
C TYR A 217 35.42 3.63 23.46
N ALA A 218 34.64 4.70 23.30
CA ALA A 218 34.69 5.87 24.15
C ALA A 218 34.33 5.54 25.61
N GLN A 219 33.27 4.75 25.83
CA GLN A 219 32.85 4.33 27.16
C GLN A 219 33.88 3.39 27.82
N MET A 220 34.40 2.41 27.08
CA MET A 220 35.46 1.53 27.58
C MET A 220 36.74 2.29 27.92
N TYR A 221 37.08 3.34 27.17
CA TYR A 221 38.21 4.21 27.48
C TYR A 221 37.99 4.95 28.81
N GLN A 222 36.80 5.53 29.01
CA GLN A 222 36.44 6.17 30.29
C GLN A 222 36.51 5.20 31.47
N PHE A 223 36.03 3.96 31.30
CA PHE A 223 36.10 2.95 32.36
C PHE A 223 37.54 2.54 32.70
N ARG A 224 38.43 2.44 31.71
CA ARG A 224 39.87 2.22 31.96
C ARG A 224 40.49 3.37 32.72
N LEU A 225 40.12 4.61 32.42
CA LEU A 225 40.64 5.78 33.13
C LEU A 225 40.22 5.78 34.62
N ARG A 226 39.03 5.24 34.91
CA ARG A 226 38.45 5.13 36.27
C ARG A 226 38.75 3.80 36.96
N GLN A 227 39.66 2.99 36.41
CA GLN A 227 40.01 1.67 36.93
C GLN A 227 40.39 1.69 38.42
N HIS A 228 41.16 2.70 38.85
CA HIS A 228 41.55 2.84 40.26
C HIS A 228 40.34 3.02 41.19
N THR A 229 39.34 3.79 40.76
CA THR A 229 38.10 4.00 41.52
C THR A 229 37.31 2.70 41.68
N PHE A 230 37.25 1.87 40.62
CA PHE A 230 36.60 0.57 40.68
C PHE A 230 37.33 -0.41 41.61
N SER A 231 38.66 -0.39 41.64
CA SER A 231 39.45 -1.17 42.61
C SER A 231 39.14 -0.79 44.05
N VAL A 232 38.99 0.50 44.36
CA VAL A 232 38.61 0.98 45.70
C VAL A 232 37.22 0.46 46.09
N TYR A 233 36.22 0.54 45.20
CA TYR A 233 34.88 0.00 45.49
C TYR A 233 34.91 -1.50 45.79
N ARG A 234 35.77 -2.25 45.11
CA ARG A 234 35.96 -3.69 45.37
C ARG A 234 36.64 -3.95 46.71
N MET A 235 37.64 -3.17 47.10
CA MET A 235 38.26 -3.26 48.44
C MET A 235 37.25 -2.97 49.54
N CYS A 236 36.29 -2.08 49.30
CA CYS A 236 35.17 -1.81 50.22
C CYS A 236 34.09 -2.91 50.24
N GLY A 237 34.26 -4.00 49.48
CA GLY A 237 33.37 -5.16 49.50
C GLY A 237 32.30 -5.21 48.41
N ALA A 238 32.33 -4.31 47.41
CA ALA A 238 31.40 -4.36 46.29
C ALA A 238 31.61 -5.62 45.42
N ARG A 239 30.52 -6.29 45.05
CA ARG A 239 30.58 -7.47 44.17
C ARG A 239 30.86 -7.05 42.73
N GLN A 240 31.43 -7.95 41.94
CA GLN A 240 31.68 -7.71 40.52
C GLN A 240 30.40 -7.41 39.73
N SER A 241 29.27 -7.98 40.16
CA SER A 241 27.92 -7.69 39.62
C SER A 241 27.52 -6.23 39.82
N ASP A 242 27.91 -5.63 40.95
CA ASP A 242 27.46 -4.30 41.34
C ASP A 242 28.21 -3.25 40.54
N VAL A 243 29.53 -3.43 40.37
CA VAL A 243 30.36 -2.59 39.50
C VAL A 243 29.91 -2.70 38.04
N LEU A 244 29.58 -3.91 37.58
CA LEU A 244 29.03 -4.13 36.23
C LEU A 244 27.70 -3.41 36.03
N GLY A 245 26.80 -3.47 37.02
CA GLY A 245 25.52 -2.77 37.00
C GLY A 245 25.67 -1.24 36.94
N ILE A 246 26.60 -0.68 37.71
CA ILE A 246 26.88 0.76 37.69
C ILE A 246 27.40 1.20 36.32
N CYS A 247 28.37 0.48 35.74
CA CYS A 247 28.91 0.81 34.42
C CYS A 247 27.84 0.71 33.33
N LEU A 248 27.02 -0.35 33.34
CA LEU A 248 25.94 -0.51 32.36
C LEU A 248 24.89 0.59 32.51
N PHE A 249 24.51 0.95 33.74
CA PHE A 249 23.54 2.02 33.98
C PHE A 249 24.07 3.38 33.51
N GLU A 250 25.32 3.72 33.83
CA GLU A 250 25.96 4.96 33.38
C GLU A 250 26.03 5.02 31.84
N SER A 251 26.44 3.92 31.20
CA SER A 251 26.47 3.80 29.73
C SER A 251 25.11 3.99 29.09
N LEU A 252 24.08 3.33 29.62
CA LEU A 252 22.71 3.41 29.09
C LEU A 252 22.10 4.79 29.30
N LEU A 253 22.35 5.41 30.45
CA LEU A 253 21.84 6.74 30.76
C LEU A 253 22.40 7.79 29.79
N ILE A 254 23.72 7.77 29.55
CA ILE A 254 24.38 8.67 28.60
C ILE A 254 23.83 8.43 27.18
N ALA A 255 23.73 7.17 26.76
CA ALA A 255 23.22 6.83 25.43
C ALA A 255 21.76 7.24 25.24
N ALA A 256 20.91 7.06 26.26
CA ALA A 256 19.51 7.47 26.22
C ALA A 256 19.38 9.00 26.12
N LEU A 257 20.16 9.75 26.90
CA LEU A 257 20.16 11.22 26.83
C LEU A 257 20.64 11.72 25.46
N CYS A 258 21.70 11.13 24.92
CA CYS A 258 22.17 11.44 23.57
C CYS A 258 21.10 11.14 22.51
N TYR A 259 20.43 9.98 22.59
CA TYR A 259 19.36 9.60 21.68
C TYR A 259 18.17 10.56 21.74
N VAL A 260 17.70 10.90 22.94
CA VAL A 260 16.60 11.85 23.11
C VAL A 260 16.97 13.21 22.55
N GLY A 261 18.19 13.68 22.82
CA GLY A 261 18.70 14.95 22.30
C GLY A 261 18.74 14.98 20.76
N THR A 262 19.25 13.93 20.12
CA THR A 262 19.33 13.85 18.66
C THR A 262 17.96 13.63 18.01
N ALA A 263 17.08 12.84 18.63
CA ALA A 263 15.71 12.63 18.15
C ALA A 263 14.91 13.94 18.15
N LEU A 264 15.03 14.73 19.23
CA LEU A 264 14.40 16.05 19.31
C LEU A 264 15.00 17.02 18.28
N ALA A 265 16.33 17.07 18.17
CA ALA A 265 16.99 17.90 17.18
C ALA A 265 16.57 17.53 15.74
N PHE A 266 16.45 16.24 15.43
CA PHE A 266 15.96 15.77 14.14
C PHE A 266 14.51 16.18 13.91
N HIS A 267 13.64 16.00 14.91
CA HIS A 267 12.22 16.32 14.80
C HIS A 267 11.97 17.81 14.55
N PHE A 268 12.72 18.69 15.21
CA PHE A 268 12.53 20.13 15.06
C PHE A 268 13.30 20.74 13.89
N CYS A 269 14.54 20.30 13.63
CA CYS A 269 15.41 20.95 12.66
C CYS A 269 15.40 20.30 11.27
N LEU A 270 15.35 18.96 11.20
CA LEU A 270 15.60 18.21 9.96
C LEU A 270 14.32 17.69 9.32
N ARG A 271 13.29 17.38 10.13
CA ARG A 271 12.02 16.86 9.63
C ARG A 271 11.39 17.78 8.58
N HIS A 272 11.35 19.08 8.85
CA HIS A 272 10.72 20.03 7.94
C HIS A 272 11.44 20.08 6.59
N THR A 273 12.77 20.14 6.62
CA THR A 273 13.58 20.09 5.40
C THR A 273 13.41 18.78 4.66
N ILE A 274 13.33 17.63 5.33
CA ILE A 274 13.16 16.33 4.66
C ILE A 274 11.75 16.19 4.07
N ALA A 275 10.72 16.73 4.72
CA ALA A 275 9.34 16.69 4.23
C ALA A 275 9.15 17.45 2.92
N GLU A 276 9.95 18.49 2.64
CA GLU A 276 9.93 19.20 1.36
C GLU A 276 10.46 18.35 0.19
N TRP A 277 11.37 17.40 0.46
CA TRP A 277 12.01 16.59 -0.58
C TRP A 277 11.41 15.19 -0.72
N TYR A 278 10.65 14.72 0.28
CA TYR A 278 10.09 13.38 0.29
C TYR A 278 8.66 13.38 0.86
N GLU A 279 7.66 13.29 -0.01
CA GLU A 279 6.22 13.34 0.33
C GLU A 279 5.75 12.18 1.24
N GLY A 280 6.58 11.16 1.47
CA GLY A 280 6.33 10.08 2.43
C GLY A 280 7.02 10.25 3.79
N ALA A 281 7.73 11.36 4.05
CA ALA A 281 8.52 11.50 5.27
C ALA A 281 7.63 11.55 6.53
N ASP A 282 6.48 12.22 6.43
CA ASP A 282 5.59 12.40 7.58
C ASP A 282 4.86 11.12 7.98
N SER A 283 4.65 10.18 7.05
CA SER A 283 4.05 8.88 7.37
C SER A 283 5.07 7.90 7.96
N LEU A 284 6.35 8.03 7.63
CA LEU A 284 7.43 7.18 8.14
C LEU A 284 7.92 7.59 9.54
N TYR A 285 8.14 8.89 9.78
CA TYR A 285 8.71 9.39 11.04
C TYR A 285 7.65 9.59 12.14
N THR A 286 6.95 8.52 12.48
CA THR A 286 5.96 8.50 13.57
C THR A 286 6.62 8.33 14.94
N LEU A 287 5.89 8.69 16.02
CA LEU A 287 6.34 8.46 17.40
C LEU A 287 6.71 6.98 17.65
N ARG A 288 5.95 6.05 17.06
CA ARG A 288 6.20 4.61 17.16
C ARG A 288 7.56 4.24 16.58
N PHE A 289 7.93 4.82 15.44
CA PHE A 289 9.23 4.59 14.81
C PHE A 289 10.38 5.07 15.71
N TYR A 290 10.30 6.27 16.29
CA TYR A 290 11.31 6.76 17.23
C TYR A 290 11.46 5.83 18.44
N VAL A 291 10.35 5.42 19.06
CA VAL A 291 10.42 4.52 20.23
C VAL A 291 11.07 3.19 19.88
N LEU A 292 10.67 2.56 18.76
CA LEU A 292 11.26 1.30 18.31
C LEU A 292 12.75 1.42 17.97
N LEU A 293 13.13 2.49 17.26
CA LEU A 293 14.52 2.74 16.91
C LEU A 293 15.39 3.00 18.14
N GLY A 294 14.88 3.77 19.12
CA GLY A 294 15.57 4.04 20.38
C GLY A 294 15.77 2.77 21.21
N LEU A 295 14.75 1.91 21.30
CA LEU A 295 14.85 0.62 21.98
C LEU A 295 15.87 -0.31 21.29
N ALA A 296 15.84 -0.38 19.97
CA ALA A 296 16.81 -1.16 19.20
C ALA A 296 18.24 -0.65 19.43
N TYR A 297 18.45 0.68 19.36
CA TYR A 297 19.74 1.31 19.60
C TYR A 297 20.30 0.98 21.00
N LEU A 298 19.49 1.13 22.06
CA LEU A 298 19.92 0.79 23.43
C LEU A 298 20.18 -0.71 23.59
N GLY A 299 19.35 -1.56 23.00
CA GLY A 299 19.53 -3.01 23.01
C GLY A 299 20.82 -3.46 22.34
N PHE A 300 21.13 -2.91 21.15
CA PHE A 300 22.38 -3.20 20.45
C PHE A 300 23.60 -2.68 21.20
N LEU A 301 23.53 -1.48 21.78
CA LEU A 301 24.61 -0.95 22.60
C LEU A 301 24.90 -1.87 23.80
N LEU A 302 23.86 -2.28 24.52
CA LEU A 302 23.99 -3.21 25.65
C LEU A 302 24.65 -4.52 25.20
N PHE A 303 24.17 -5.12 24.11
CA PHE A 303 24.75 -6.34 23.55
C PHE A 303 26.24 -6.19 23.21
N MET A 304 26.62 -5.09 22.54
CA MET A 304 28.01 -4.82 22.18
C MET A 304 28.91 -4.56 23.38
N LEU A 305 28.39 -3.92 24.43
CA LEU A 305 29.18 -3.52 25.60
C LEU A 305 29.39 -4.67 26.60
N MET A 306 28.44 -5.62 26.67
CA MET A 306 28.50 -6.75 27.60
C MET A 306 29.79 -7.57 27.48
N LEU A 307 30.21 -7.91 26.26
CA LEU A 307 31.41 -8.72 26.01
C LEU A 307 32.73 -8.04 26.46
N PRO A 308 33.04 -6.80 26.04
CA PRO A 308 34.25 -6.10 26.47
C PRO A 308 34.23 -5.76 27.97
N LEU A 309 33.08 -5.40 28.54
CA LEU A 309 32.97 -5.07 29.95
C LEU A 309 33.20 -6.31 30.85
N PHE A 310 32.65 -7.46 30.46
CA PHE A 310 32.88 -8.72 31.17
C PHE A 310 34.37 -9.12 31.14
N ARG A 311 35.03 -8.96 29.98
CA ARG A 311 36.48 -9.23 29.85
C ARG A 311 37.33 -8.28 30.69
N PHE A 312 36.97 -7.00 30.74
CA PHE A 312 37.64 -5.98 31.54
C PHE A 312 37.60 -6.33 33.02
N LEU A 313 36.39 -6.59 33.56
CA LEU A 313 36.21 -6.96 34.96
C LEU A 313 36.92 -8.27 35.33
N ARG A 314 36.86 -9.30 34.45
CA ARG A 314 37.52 -10.60 34.72
C ARG A 314 39.05 -10.49 34.77
N ARG A 315 39.67 -9.66 33.92
CA ARG A 315 41.13 -9.48 33.91
C ARG A 315 41.62 -8.80 35.20
N GLU A 316 40.87 -7.85 35.73
CA GLU A 316 41.23 -7.12 36.95
C GLU A 316 41.08 -7.95 38.23
N VAL A 317 40.16 -8.93 38.25
CA VAL A 317 40.08 -9.92 39.34
C VAL A 317 41.42 -10.65 39.52
N MET A 318 42.04 -11.09 38.43
CA MET A 318 43.29 -11.87 38.52
C MET A 318 44.53 -11.04 38.88
N THR A 319 44.56 -9.76 38.50
CA THR A 319 45.72 -8.89 38.81
C THR A 319 45.65 -8.34 40.23
N SER A 320 44.47 -7.92 40.71
CA SER A 320 44.31 -7.40 42.07
C SER A 320 44.47 -8.46 43.16
N GLU A 321 44.03 -9.70 42.93
CA GLU A 321 44.29 -10.82 43.87
C GLU A 321 45.78 -11.13 43.98
N ARG A 322 46.54 -11.06 42.86
CA ARG A 322 47.99 -11.30 42.86
C ARG A 322 48.77 -10.23 43.63
N GLU A 323 48.37 -8.97 43.52
CA GLU A 323 49.01 -7.86 44.23
C GLU A 323 48.67 -7.84 45.74
N ALA A 324 47.51 -8.36 46.14
CA ALA A 324 47.12 -8.45 47.55
C ALA A 324 47.72 -9.65 48.30
N THR A 325 48.22 -10.66 47.57
CA THR A 325 48.91 -11.84 48.14
C THR A 325 50.43 -11.72 48.24
N LEU A 326 51.00 -10.60 47.78
CA LEU A 326 52.43 -10.27 47.87
C LEU A 326 52.69 -9.25 48.98
#